data_AF-A0A438I1F0-F1
#
_entry.id   AF-A0A438I1F0-F1
#
_cell.length_a   1.000
_cell.length_b   1.000
_cell.length_c   1.000
_cell.angle_alpha   90.00
_cell.angle_beta   90.00
_cell.angle_gamma   90.00
#
_symmetry.space_group_name_H-M   'P 1'
#
loop_
_entity.id
_entity.type
_entity.pdbx_description
1 polymer ?
#
loop_
_entity_poly.entity_id
_entity_poly.type
_entity_poly.pdbx_seq_one_letter_code
_entity_poly.pdbx_strand_id
1 'polypeptide(L)'
;MCNLKMGFLVLQVLASKSPGLLDFHEDLVSLEAASKIQLKSLAEEMQAIMKGLEKVKQELNASENDGPVSDIFRKTLKEFIGVAEGQVGSVTNLYSVVGRNADALALYFGEDPVRCPFEQVTVTLLNFIRLFRKAHEENCKQAELERKKAQKEVEMEKAKGINLTKKGVK
;
A
#
# COMPACT_ATOMS: atom_id res chain seq x y z
N MET A 1 3.97 -8.79 -26.22
CA MET A 1 3.43 -7.70 -27.08
C MET A 1 1.98 -7.33 -26.76
N CYS A 2 1.08 -8.27 -26.48
CA CYS A 2 -0.34 -7.96 -26.21
C CYS A 2 -0.61 -7.23 -24.88
N ASN A 3 0.07 -7.60 -23.78
CA ASN A 3 -0.12 -6.93 -22.48
C ASN A 3 0.28 -5.44 -22.49
N LEU A 4 1.33 -5.08 -23.24
CA LEU A 4 1.78 -3.69 -23.36
C LEU A 4 0.78 -2.84 -24.17
N LYS A 5 0.16 -3.42 -25.21
CA LYS A 5 -0.87 -2.76 -26.02
C LYS A 5 -2.19 -2.56 -25.27
N MET A 6 -2.60 -3.52 -24.43
CA MET A 6 -3.83 -3.39 -23.65
C MET A 6 -3.69 -2.30 -22.57
N GLY A 7 -2.57 -2.29 -21.84
CA GLY A 7 -2.28 -1.23 -20.85
C GLY A 7 -2.23 0.16 -21.49
N PHE A 8 -1.61 0.27 -22.67
CA PHE A 8 -1.56 1.50 -23.45
C PHE A 8 -2.96 2.05 -23.76
N LEU A 9 -3.87 1.20 -24.29
CA LEU A 9 -5.23 1.58 -24.65
C LEU A 9 -6.06 2.00 -23.43
N VAL A 10 -5.97 1.26 -22.33
CA VAL A 10 -6.69 1.58 -21.08
C VAL A 10 -6.28 2.96 -20.57
N LEU A 11 -4.99 3.26 -20.55
CA LEU A 11 -4.47 4.56 -20.09
C LEU A 11 -4.90 5.73 -21.00
N GLN A 12 -4.98 5.54 -22.32
CA GLN A 12 -5.50 6.55 -23.23
C GLN A 12 -7.00 6.84 -22.98
N VAL A 13 -7.78 5.78 -22.75
CA VAL A 13 -9.20 5.93 -22.41
C VAL A 13 -9.34 6.66 -21.07
N LEU A 14 -8.56 6.29 -20.05
CA LEU A 14 -8.56 6.98 -18.75
C LEU A 14 -8.17 8.45 -18.89
N ALA A 15 -7.10 8.78 -19.61
CA ALA A 15 -6.69 10.16 -19.84
C ALA A 15 -7.76 11.02 -20.53
N SER A 16 -8.57 10.42 -21.41
CA SER A 16 -9.62 11.13 -22.13
C SER A 16 -10.96 11.19 -21.41
N LYS A 17 -11.28 10.20 -20.58
CA LYS A 17 -12.60 10.05 -19.92
C LYS A 17 -12.58 10.39 -18.43
N SER A 18 -11.49 10.07 -17.75
CA SER A 18 -11.35 10.17 -16.29
C SER A 18 -9.89 10.44 -15.89
N PRO A 19 -9.33 11.63 -16.22
CA PRO A 19 -7.93 11.93 -15.99
C PRO A 19 -7.50 11.89 -14.51
N GLY A 20 -8.41 12.15 -13.57
CA GLY A 20 -8.16 12.01 -12.12
C GLY A 20 -8.02 10.58 -11.61
N LEU A 21 -8.04 9.57 -12.50
CA LEU A 21 -7.67 8.19 -12.18
C LEU A 21 -6.23 7.86 -12.58
N LEU A 22 -5.46 8.82 -13.11
CA LEU A 22 -4.07 8.58 -13.50
C LEU A 22 -3.11 8.67 -12.30
N ASP A 23 -3.52 9.38 -11.26
CA ASP A 23 -2.78 9.67 -10.04
C ASP A 23 -3.33 8.95 -8.79
N PHE A 24 -4.28 8.01 -8.94
CA PHE A 24 -4.86 7.24 -7.83
C PHE A 24 -3.83 6.54 -6.92
N HIS A 25 -2.63 6.31 -7.43
CA HIS A 25 -1.54 5.71 -6.68
C HIS A 25 -1.03 6.63 -5.55
N GLU A 26 -1.24 7.93 -5.67
CA GLU A 26 -0.94 8.92 -4.62
C GLU A 26 -1.87 8.79 -3.41
N ASP A 27 -3.05 8.17 -3.57
CA ASP A 27 -3.95 7.85 -2.45
C ASP A 27 -3.52 6.57 -1.70
N LEU A 28 -2.57 5.81 -2.27
CA LEU A 28 -2.15 4.49 -1.79
C LEU A 28 -0.70 4.48 -1.27
N VAL A 29 -0.24 5.60 -0.69
CA VAL A 29 1.13 5.79 -0.18
C VAL A 29 1.58 4.75 0.84
N SER A 30 0.66 4.21 1.65
CA SER A 30 0.99 3.21 2.66
C SER A 30 1.12 1.79 2.09
N LEU A 31 0.75 1.56 0.83
CA LEU A 31 0.68 0.21 0.26
C LEU A 31 2.03 -0.49 0.25
N GLU A 32 3.13 0.22 -0.02
CA GLU A 32 4.47 -0.38 -0.02
C GLU A 32 4.96 -0.76 1.39
N ALA A 33 4.53 -0.02 2.41
CA ALA A 33 4.76 -0.44 3.80
C ALA A 33 3.86 -1.62 4.16
N ALA A 34 2.59 -1.56 3.78
CA ALA A 34 1.61 -2.61 4.02
C ALA A 34 2.03 -3.95 3.41
N SER A 35 2.59 -3.96 2.19
CA SER A 35 3.06 -5.19 1.52
C SER A 35 4.25 -5.87 2.20
N LYS A 36 4.88 -5.22 3.18
CA LYS A 36 6.02 -5.77 3.94
C LYS A 36 5.59 -6.34 5.30
N ILE A 37 4.34 -6.11 5.71
CA ILE A 37 3.79 -6.66 6.95
C ILE A 37 3.64 -8.16 6.78
N GLN A 38 3.97 -8.91 7.84
CA GLN A 38 3.70 -10.34 7.93
C GLN A 38 2.73 -10.57 9.09
N LEU A 39 1.48 -10.91 8.78
CA LEU A 39 0.43 -11.12 9.79
C LEU A 39 0.76 -12.28 10.71
N LYS A 40 1.50 -13.28 10.21
CA LYS A 40 1.99 -14.39 11.04
C LYS A 40 2.95 -13.89 12.15
N SER A 41 3.95 -13.09 11.80
CA SER A 41 4.88 -12.52 12.79
C SER A 41 4.14 -11.60 13.77
N LEU A 42 3.18 -10.82 13.27
CA LEU A 42 2.34 -9.98 14.13
C LEU A 42 1.53 -10.81 15.14
N ALA A 43 0.97 -11.96 14.71
CA ALA A 43 0.27 -12.88 15.59
C ALA A 43 1.20 -13.49 16.65
N GLU A 44 2.42 -13.86 16.27
CA GLU A 44 3.44 -14.39 17.18
C GLU A 44 3.84 -13.35 18.25
N GLU A 45 4.04 -12.09 17.86
CA GLU A 45 4.33 -10.99 18.79
C GLU A 45 3.16 -10.72 19.73
N MET A 46 1.92 -10.69 19.22
CA MET A 46 0.72 -10.50 20.03
C MET A 46 0.58 -11.60 21.09
N GLN A 47 0.81 -12.86 20.72
CA GLN A 47 0.81 -13.99 21.66
C GLN A 47 1.94 -13.88 22.69
N ALA A 48 3.13 -13.45 22.28
CA ALA A 48 4.26 -13.25 23.19
C ALA A 48 3.95 -12.18 24.25
N ILE A 49 3.32 -11.07 23.85
CA ILE A 49 2.88 -10.00 24.75
C ILE A 49 1.85 -10.51 25.77
N MET A 50 0.80 -11.20 25.29
CA MET A 50 -0.25 -11.75 26.17
C MET A 50 0.34 -12.76 27.17
N LYS A 51 1.20 -13.67 26.70
CA LYS A 51 1.86 -14.66 27.56
C LYS A 51 2.83 -14.02 28.54
N GLY A 52 3.54 -12.97 28.13
CA GLY A 52 4.43 -12.20 29.00
C GLY A 52 3.68 -11.58 30.17
N LEU A 53 2.56 -10.92 29.89
CA LEU A 53 1.71 -10.35 30.94
C LEU A 53 1.15 -11.41 31.88
N GLU A 54 0.70 -12.55 31.36
CA GLU A 54 0.20 -13.65 32.19
C GLU A 54 1.28 -14.21 33.13
N LYS A 55 2.51 -14.39 32.64
CA LYS A 55 3.64 -14.80 33.49
C LYS A 55 3.94 -13.79 34.59
N VAL A 56 3.88 -12.50 34.29
CA VAL A 56 4.10 -11.44 35.28
C VAL A 56 3.02 -11.48 36.38
N LYS A 57 1.76 -11.76 36.04
CA LYS A 57 0.69 -11.97 37.02
C LYS A 57 0.92 -13.22 37.88
N GLN A 58 1.40 -14.30 37.27
CA GLN A 58 1.74 -15.53 38.01
C GLN A 58 2.87 -15.29 39.00
N GLU A 59 3.91 -14.54 38.61
CA GLU A 59 5.02 -14.18 39.51
C GLU A 59 4.53 -13.33 40.70
N LEU A 60 3.62 -12.39 40.45
CA LEU A 60 2.99 -11.62 41.53
C LEU A 60 2.28 -12.54 42.54
N ASN A 61 1.51 -13.51 42.05
CA ASN A 61 0.80 -14.47 42.90
C ASN A 61 1.74 -15.42 43.65
N ALA A 62 2.83 -15.86 43.00
CA ALA A 62 3.82 -16.72 43.63
C ALA A 62 4.53 -16.01 44.80
N SER A 63 4.85 -14.72 44.62
CA SER A 63 5.58 -13.91 45.60
C SER A 63 4.85 -13.64 46.92
N GLU A 64 3.56 -14.01 47.04
CA GLU A 64 2.81 -13.89 48.30
C GLU A 64 3.36 -14.79 49.41
N ASN A 65 4.05 -15.87 49.05
CA ASN A 65 4.64 -16.82 49.99
C ASN A 65 6.06 -16.43 50.46
N ASP A 66 6.64 -15.38 49.90
CA ASP A 66 8.04 -14.99 50.16
C ASP A 66 8.21 -14.17 51.45
N GLY A 67 7.11 -13.79 52.11
CA GLY A 67 7.12 -13.00 53.33
C GLY A 67 7.50 -11.52 53.11
N PRO A 68 7.85 -10.77 54.16
CA PRO A 68 8.01 -9.30 54.09
C PRO A 68 9.07 -8.80 53.11
N VAL A 69 10.03 -9.65 52.72
CA VAL A 69 11.08 -9.28 51.77
C VAL A 69 10.51 -8.97 50.37
N SER A 70 9.34 -9.50 50.01
CA SER A 70 8.71 -9.28 48.70
C SER A 70 7.76 -8.07 48.65
N ASP A 71 7.55 -7.33 49.75
CA ASP A 71 6.55 -6.26 49.82
C ASP A 71 6.76 -5.16 48.78
N ILE A 72 8.01 -4.70 48.61
CA ILE A 72 8.37 -3.67 47.63
C ILE A 72 8.18 -4.21 46.20
N PHE A 73 8.58 -5.45 45.95
CA PHE A 73 8.40 -6.12 44.67
C PHE A 73 6.92 -6.22 44.31
N ARG A 74 6.08 -6.74 45.22
CA ARG A 74 4.63 -6.90 45.02
C ARG A 74 3.94 -5.57 44.75
N LYS A 75 4.29 -4.51 45.49
CA LYS A 75 3.73 -3.17 45.26
C LYS A 75 4.09 -2.65 43.86
N THR A 76 5.37 -2.70 43.51
CA THR A 76 5.88 -2.21 42.21
C THR A 76 5.27 -2.99 41.06
N LEU A 77 5.19 -4.32 41.19
CA LEU A 77 4.67 -5.20 40.15
C LEU A 77 3.16 -5.04 39.95
N LYS A 78 2.38 -4.79 41.01
CA LYS A 78 0.95 -4.44 40.91
C LYS A 78 0.73 -3.16 40.11
N GLU A 79 1.50 -2.11 40.39
CA GLU A 79 1.42 -0.84 39.65
C GLU A 79 1.78 -1.04 38.18
N PHE A 80 2.85 -1.80 37.90
CA PHE A 80 3.23 -2.16 36.53
C PHE A 80 2.14 -2.95 35.80
N ILE A 81 1.57 -3.99 36.42
CA ILE A 81 0.51 -4.83 35.83
C ILE A 81 -0.70 -3.97 35.47
N GLY A 82 -1.13 -3.06 36.35
CA GLY A 82 -2.29 -2.20 36.06
C GLY A 82 -2.11 -1.35 34.80
N VAL A 83 -0.90 -0.82 34.57
CA VAL A 83 -0.59 -0.08 33.33
C VAL A 83 -0.49 -1.04 32.13
N ALA A 84 0.20 -2.16 32.30
CA ALA A 84 0.43 -3.13 31.24
C ALA A 84 -0.89 -3.74 30.74
N GLU A 85 -1.84 -4.05 31.63
CA GLU A 85 -3.17 -4.55 31.26
C GLU A 85 -3.92 -3.57 30.35
N GLY A 86 -3.86 -2.27 30.65
CA GLY A 86 -4.46 -1.24 29.80
C GLY A 86 -3.84 -1.19 28.41
N GLN A 87 -2.51 -1.24 28.34
CA GLN A 87 -1.78 -1.22 27.07
C GLN A 87 -2.01 -2.50 26.25
N VAL A 88 -1.97 -3.68 26.90
CA VAL A 88 -2.24 -4.97 26.26
C VAL A 88 -3.69 -5.02 25.76
N GLY A 89 -4.65 -4.50 26.52
CA GLY A 89 -6.04 -4.37 26.07
C GLY A 89 -6.14 -3.49 24.81
N SER A 90 -5.48 -2.33 24.80
CA SER A 90 -5.47 -1.43 23.65
C SER A 90 -4.87 -2.08 22.39
N VAL A 91 -3.70 -2.72 22.50
CA VAL A 91 -3.05 -3.36 21.35
C VAL A 91 -3.82 -4.60 20.86
N THR A 92 -4.46 -5.35 21.76
CA THR A 92 -5.34 -6.47 21.39
C THR A 92 -6.53 -6.00 20.55
N ASN A 93 -7.14 -4.89 20.93
CA ASN A 93 -8.23 -4.29 20.18
C ASN A 93 -7.76 -3.86 18.78
N LEU A 94 -6.60 -3.20 18.68
CA LEU A 94 -6.03 -2.78 17.40
C LEU A 94 -5.69 -3.99 16.52
N TYR A 95 -5.04 -5.02 17.06
CA TYR A 95 -4.74 -6.27 16.37
C TYR A 95 -6.01 -6.92 15.80
N SER A 96 -7.09 -6.94 16.58
CA SER A 96 -8.38 -7.47 16.14
C SER A 96 -8.99 -6.68 14.98
N VAL A 97 -8.85 -5.35 15.00
CA VAL A 97 -9.30 -4.48 13.89
C VAL A 97 -8.46 -4.74 12.64
N VAL A 98 -7.12 -4.85 12.78
CA VAL A 98 -6.22 -5.15 11.66
C VAL A 98 -6.58 -6.47 11.00
N GLY A 99 -6.82 -7.54 11.79
CA GLY A 99 -7.24 -8.83 11.26
C GLY A 99 -8.54 -8.75 10.45
N ARG A 100 -9.57 -8.09 10.98
CA ARG A 100 -10.84 -7.90 10.25
C ARG A 100 -10.67 -7.08 8.97
N ASN A 101 -9.84 -6.03 9.00
CA ASN A 101 -9.59 -5.21 7.82
C ASN A 101 -8.79 -5.96 6.74
N ALA A 102 -7.84 -6.80 7.16
CA ALA A 102 -7.11 -7.69 6.27
C ALA A 102 -8.05 -8.67 5.54
N ASP A 103 -8.97 -9.31 6.29
CA ASP A 103 -9.97 -10.20 5.70
C ASP A 103 -10.93 -9.44 4.78
N ALA A 104 -11.40 -8.26 5.21
CA ALA A 104 -12.29 -7.41 4.42
C ALA A 104 -11.66 -6.97 3.09
N LEU A 105 -10.35 -6.72 3.07
CA LEU A 105 -9.63 -6.36 1.85
C LEU A 105 -9.66 -7.51 0.82
N ALA A 106 -9.40 -8.75 1.25
CA ALA A 106 -9.51 -9.91 0.36
C ALA A 106 -10.94 -10.08 -0.17
N LEU A 107 -11.94 -10.00 0.73
CA LEU A 107 -13.35 -10.09 0.37
C LEU A 107 -13.80 -9.00 -0.62
N TYR A 108 -13.29 -7.77 -0.48
CA TYR A 108 -13.60 -6.67 -1.38
C TYR A 108 -13.20 -6.98 -2.84
N PHE A 109 -12.10 -7.69 -3.04
CA PHE A 109 -11.65 -8.14 -4.36
C PHE A 109 -12.28 -9.47 -4.79
N GLY A 110 -13.23 -10.00 -4.03
CA GLY A 110 -13.88 -11.29 -4.30
C GLY A 110 -13.00 -12.51 -4.02
N GLU A 111 -11.91 -12.32 -3.27
CA GLU A 111 -11.01 -13.39 -2.87
C GLU A 111 -11.44 -14.00 -1.53
N ASP A 112 -11.06 -15.26 -1.32
CA ASP A 112 -11.20 -15.92 -0.02
C ASP A 112 -10.00 -15.58 0.88
N PRO A 113 -10.18 -14.92 2.04
CA PRO A 113 -9.08 -14.56 2.95
C PRO A 113 -8.19 -15.73 3.38
N VAL A 114 -8.74 -16.95 3.41
CA VAL A 114 -7.99 -18.16 3.77
C VAL A 114 -7.04 -18.58 2.64
N ARG A 115 -7.42 -18.32 1.39
CA ARG A 115 -6.67 -18.74 0.19
C ARG A 115 -5.81 -17.64 -0.39
N CYS A 116 -6.22 -16.38 -0.23
CA CYS A 116 -5.53 -15.19 -0.69
C CYS A 116 -5.33 -14.26 0.51
N PRO A 117 -4.27 -14.47 1.30
CA PRO A 117 -4.02 -13.70 2.51
C PRO A 117 -3.65 -12.25 2.15
N PHE A 118 -3.73 -11.38 3.16
CA PHE A 118 -3.41 -9.96 3.07
C PHE A 118 -2.12 -9.64 2.33
N GLU A 119 -1.04 -10.39 2.59
CA GLU A 119 0.26 -10.21 1.96
C GLU A 119 0.19 -10.42 0.45
N GLN A 120 -0.58 -11.41 -0.01
CA GLN A 120 -0.76 -11.68 -1.43
C GLN A 120 -1.56 -10.57 -2.11
N VAL A 121 -2.63 -10.11 -1.47
CA VAL A 121 -3.47 -9.03 -1.99
C VAL A 121 -2.65 -7.75 -2.13
N THR A 122 -1.96 -7.34 -1.07
CA THR A 122 -1.13 -6.11 -1.07
C THR A 122 0.04 -6.16 -2.05
N VAL A 123 0.73 -7.31 -2.19
CA VAL A 123 1.77 -7.49 -3.22
C VAL A 123 1.19 -7.37 -4.62
N THR A 124 0.01 -7.96 -4.87
CA THR A 124 -0.66 -7.90 -6.17
C THR A 124 -1.04 -6.47 -6.54
N LEU A 125 -1.67 -5.74 -5.61
CA LEU A 125 -1.98 -4.32 -5.76
C LEU A 125 -0.72 -3.47 -6.01
N LEU A 126 0.36 -3.72 -5.25
CA LEU A 126 1.60 -2.97 -5.41
C LEU A 126 2.22 -3.19 -6.79
N ASN A 127 2.22 -4.44 -7.27
CA ASN A 127 2.70 -4.77 -8.61
C ASN A 127 1.84 -4.12 -9.68
N PHE A 128 0.52 -4.12 -9.52
CA PHE A 128 -0.40 -3.43 -10.43
C PHE A 128 -0.08 -1.93 -10.51
N ILE A 129 0.06 -1.24 -9.37
CA ILE A 129 0.39 0.19 -9.35
C ILE A 129 1.73 0.48 -10.02
N ARG A 130 2.76 -0.33 -9.74
CA ARG A 130 4.08 -0.18 -10.35
C ARG A 130 4.02 -0.32 -11.87
N LEU A 131 3.30 -1.33 -12.36
CA LEU A 131 3.09 -1.54 -13.79
C LEU A 131 2.27 -0.43 -14.43
N PHE A 132 1.20 0.01 -13.76
CA PHE A 132 0.35 1.10 -14.21
C PHE A 132 1.14 2.40 -14.36
N ARG A 133 1.90 2.80 -13.33
CA ARG A 133 2.70 4.02 -13.35
C ARG A 133 3.76 4.00 -14.45
N LYS A 134 4.45 2.87 -14.60
CA LYS A 134 5.42 2.68 -15.68
C LYS A 134 4.78 2.82 -17.06
N ALA A 135 3.64 2.18 -17.28
CA ALA A 135 2.92 2.28 -18.56
C ALA A 135 2.42 3.70 -18.81
N HIS A 136 1.96 4.41 -17.78
CA HIS A 136 1.54 5.80 -17.88
C HIS A 136 2.70 6.72 -18.29
N GLU A 137 3.86 6.59 -17.65
CA GLU A 137 5.06 7.34 -18.01
C GLU A 137 5.51 7.07 -19.45
N GLU A 138 5.49 5.81 -19.88
CA GLU A 138 5.82 5.40 -21.25
C GLU A 138 4.84 6.01 -22.27
N ASN A 139 3.54 6.01 -21.97
CA ASN A 139 2.51 6.63 -22.79
C ASN A 139 2.72 8.13 -22.95
N CYS A 140 3.00 8.84 -21.85
CA CYS A 140 3.26 10.28 -21.88
C CYS A 140 4.47 10.61 -22.77
N LYS A 141 5.57 9.85 -22.64
CA LYS A 141 6.78 10.03 -23.48
C LYS A 141 6.48 9.79 -24.96
N GLN A 142 5.73 8.74 -25.28
CA GLN A 142 5.36 8.42 -26.66
C GLN A 142 4.45 9.50 -27.26
N ALA A 143 3.43 9.94 -26.53
CA ALA A 143 2.52 11.00 -26.96
C ALA A 143 3.25 12.33 -27.19
N GLU A 144 4.23 12.67 -26.34
CA GLU A 144 5.05 13.87 -26.52
C GLU A 144 5.92 13.77 -27.80
N LEU A 145 6.51 12.60 -28.05
CA LEU A 145 7.32 12.35 -29.25
C LEU A 145 6.47 12.45 -30.53
N GLU A 146 5.27 11.88 -30.54
CA GLU A 146 4.33 11.95 -31.67
C GLU A 146 3.86 13.38 -31.91
N ARG A 147 3.53 14.14 -30.84
CA ARG A 147 3.18 15.56 -30.95
C ARG A 147 4.31 16.38 -31.58
N LYS A 148 5.57 16.15 -31.18
CA LYS A 148 6.73 16.82 -31.76
C LYS A 148 6.94 16.48 -33.24
N LYS A 149 6.73 15.22 -33.63
CA LYS A 149 6.80 14.79 -35.04
C LYS A 149 5.72 15.45 -35.89
N ALA A 150 4.47 15.42 -35.42
CA ALA A 150 3.35 16.06 -36.10
C ALA A 150 3.54 17.57 -36.27
N GLN A 151 4.08 18.27 -35.25
CA GLN A 151 4.41 19.69 -35.36
C GLN A 151 5.47 19.97 -36.43
N LYS A 152 6.54 19.18 -36.47
CA LYS A 152 7.59 19.32 -37.50
C LYS A 152 7.07 19.05 -38.91
N GLU A 153 6.21 18.07 -39.09
CA GLU A 153 5.59 17.78 -40.39
C GLU A 153 4.70 18.94 -40.85
N VAL A 154 3.88 19.50 -39.95
CA VAL A 154 3.05 20.68 -40.25
C VAL A 154 3.91 21.91 -40.61
N GLU A 155 5.02 22.15 -39.91
CA GLU A 155 5.96 23.23 -40.22
C GLU A 155 6.64 23.04 -41.58
N MET A 156 7.07 21.82 -41.89
CA MET A 156 7.65 21.48 -43.20
C MET A 156 6.66 21.69 -44.34
N GLU A 157 5.41 21.27 -44.19
CA GLU A 157 4.37 21.46 -45.22
C GLU A 157 4.02 22.95 -45.40
N LYS A 158 3.93 23.73 -44.31
CA LYS A 158 3.77 25.19 -44.39
C LYS A 158 4.94 25.87 -45.11
N ALA A 159 6.19 25.46 -44.84
CA ALA A 159 7.38 26.00 -45.49
C ALA A 159 7.43 25.67 -47.00
N LYS A 160 6.97 24.48 -47.42
CA LYS A 160 6.84 24.13 -48.84
C LYS A 160 5.75 24.95 -49.55
N GLY A 161 4.60 25.16 -48.91
CA GLY A 161 3.50 25.97 -49.46
C GLY A 161 3.87 27.44 -49.71
N ILE A 162 4.68 28.04 -48.81
CA ILE A 162 5.16 29.44 -48.96
C ILE A 162 6.20 29.58 -50.09
N ASN A 163 6.99 28.54 -50.36
CA ASN A 163 7.97 28.58 -51.45
C ASN A 163 7.33 28.45 -52.85
N LEU A 164 6.19 27.77 -52.96
CA LEU A 164 5.45 27.62 -54.22
C LEU A 164 4.73 28.92 -54.62
N THR A 165 4.17 29.66 -53.66
CA THR A 165 3.49 30.96 -53.93
C THR A 165 4.47 32.08 -54.29
N LYS A 166 5.73 32.02 -53.82
CA LYS A 166 6.78 32.99 -54.22
C LYS A 166 7.40 32.73 -55.60
N LYS A 167 7.32 31.50 -56.13
CA LYS A 167 7.84 31.16 -57.47
C LYS A 167 6.86 31.46 -58.61
N GLY A 168 5.58 31.70 -58.32
CA GLY A 168 4.55 32.04 -59.31
C GLY A 168 4.36 33.54 -59.56
N VAL A 169 5.12 34.40 -58.89
CA VAL A 169 5.10 35.87 -59.07
C VAL A 169 6.46 36.31 -59.61
N LYS A 170 6.69 36.12 -60.90
CA LYS A 170 7.67 36.87 -61.70
C LYS A 170 7.42 36.63 -63.18
#